data_AF-A0A7J5EBQ8-F1
#
_entry.id   AF-A0A7J5EBQ8-F1
#
_cell.length_a   1.000
_cell.length_b   1.000
_cell.length_c   1.000
_cell.angle_alpha   90.00
_cell.angle_beta   90.00
_cell.angle_gamma   90.00
#
_symmetry.space_group_name_H-M   'P 1'
#
loop_
_entity.id
_entity.type
_entity.pdbx_description
1 polymer ?
#
loop_
_entity_poly.entity_id
_entity_poly.type
_entity_poly.pdbx_seq_one_letter_code
_entity_poly.pdbx_strand_id
1 'polypeptide(L)'
;MNIVNKAIVSFVKILPKPVVYIFAKKYIAGITLQDAVKVVKELNAKGIMATMDVLGESIQNKREALEAKKECLETLQVIYDNRLNANLSVKPTQLGLALDPDFCYNQLDEIITKAKELNNFVRIDMEDSSVTQVTIDVFNKLREKHNNTGIVVQAYLKRTLDDVKKLNKSGTNYRLCKGIYV
;
A
#
# COMPACT_ATOMS: atom_id res chain seq x y z
N MET A 1 20.37 1.63 -19.92
CA MET A 1 20.61 0.47 -19.02
C MET A 1 21.70 -0.40 -19.65
N ASN A 2 22.81 -0.65 -18.94
CA ASN A 2 23.97 -1.36 -19.48
C ASN A 2 23.61 -2.82 -19.86
N ILE A 3 24.28 -3.41 -20.87
CA ILE A 3 24.03 -4.80 -21.33
C ILE A 3 24.14 -5.80 -20.16
N VAL A 4 25.11 -5.56 -19.27
CA VAL A 4 25.31 -6.32 -18.03
C VAL A 4 24.07 -6.26 -17.13
N ASN A 5 23.45 -5.10 -16.96
CA ASN A 5 22.25 -4.95 -16.14
C ASN A 5 21.07 -5.72 -16.73
N LYS A 6 20.91 -5.73 -18.06
CA LYS A 6 19.86 -6.53 -18.73
C LYS A 6 20.07 -8.03 -18.50
N ALA A 7 21.32 -8.50 -18.62
CA ALA A 7 21.65 -9.90 -18.37
C ALA A 7 21.36 -10.32 -16.92
N ILE A 8 21.72 -9.47 -15.94
CA ILE A 8 21.42 -9.70 -14.52
C ILE A 8 19.90 -9.77 -14.28
N VAL A 9 19.13 -8.82 -14.81
CA VAL A 9 17.66 -8.79 -14.64
C VAL A 9 17.02 -10.04 -15.25
N SER A 10 17.45 -10.45 -16.45
CA SER A 10 16.95 -11.68 -17.09
C SER A 10 17.30 -12.93 -16.28
N PHE A 11 18.51 -13.01 -15.72
CA PHE A 11 18.92 -14.14 -14.89
C PHE A 11 18.10 -14.24 -13.60
N VAL A 12 17.86 -13.12 -12.90
CA VAL A 12 17.05 -13.10 -11.67
C VAL A 12 15.62 -13.61 -11.93
N LYS A 13 15.03 -13.32 -13.08
CA LYS A 13 13.70 -13.81 -13.45
C LYS A 13 13.62 -15.34 -13.60
N ILE A 14 14.75 -16.01 -13.83
CA ILE A 14 14.83 -17.46 -14.03
C ILE A 14 15.18 -18.19 -12.72
N LEU A 15 15.63 -17.46 -11.69
CA LEU A 15 15.98 -18.06 -10.41
C LEU A 15 14.76 -18.68 -9.70
N PRO A 16 14.92 -19.87 -9.09
CA PRO A 16 13.86 -20.46 -8.27
C PRO A 16 13.44 -19.53 -7.12
N LYS A 17 12.14 -19.45 -6.84
CA LYS A 17 11.58 -18.64 -5.73
C LYS A 17 12.32 -18.85 -4.38
N PRO A 18 12.71 -20.08 -3.97
CA PRO A 18 13.48 -20.26 -2.74
C PRO A 18 14.84 -19.55 -2.73
N VAL A 19 15.53 -19.48 -3.87
CA VAL A 19 16.82 -18.79 -3.99
C VAL A 19 16.62 -17.28 -3.88
N VAL A 20 15.60 -16.75 -4.57
CA VAL A 20 15.23 -15.32 -4.47
C VAL A 20 14.86 -14.96 -3.02
N TYR A 21 14.14 -15.85 -2.34
CA TYR A 21 13.71 -15.64 -0.95
C TYR A 21 14.89 -15.49 0.04
N ILE A 22 16.03 -16.16 -0.18
CA ILE A 22 17.23 -16.02 0.67
C ILE A 22 17.68 -14.55 0.76
N PHE A 23 17.55 -13.80 -0.33
CA PHE A 23 17.91 -12.39 -0.40
C PHE A 23 16.74 -11.49 0.04
N ALA A 24 15.51 -11.85 -0.33
CA ALA A 24 14.32 -11.04 -0.03
C ALA A 24 13.91 -11.06 1.44
N LYS A 25 14.14 -12.16 2.19
CA LYS A 25 13.69 -12.36 3.58
C LYS A 25 14.15 -11.30 4.60
N LYS A 26 15.15 -10.49 4.26
CA LYS A 26 15.57 -9.35 5.08
C LYS A 26 14.63 -8.14 4.96
N TYR A 27 13.83 -8.08 3.90
CA TYR A 27 13.00 -6.94 3.52
C TYR A 27 11.51 -7.26 3.45
N ILE A 28 11.13 -8.53 3.36
CA ILE A 28 9.74 -9.00 3.41
C ILE A 28 9.51 -9.82 4.67
N ALA A 29 8.34 -9.66 5.29
CA ALA A 29 8.01 -10.39 6.52
C ALA A 29 7.82 -11.89 6.27
N GLY A 30 7.39 -12.26 5.06
CA GLY A 30 7.27 -13.64 4.61
C GLY A 30 6.38 -13.75 3.37
N ILE A 31 5.91 -14.97 3.09
CA ILE A 31 5.09 -15.27 1.91
C ILE A 31 3.61 -15.37 2.31
N THR A 32 3.34 -15.72 3.57
CA THR A 32 1.99 -15.90 4.11
C THR A 32 1.63 -14.78 5.09
N LEU A 33 0.34 -14.57 5.33
CA LEU A 33 -0.13 -13.66 6.36
C LEU A 33 0.37 -14.06 7.76
N GLN A 34 0.49 -15.37 8.03
CA GLN A 34 0.99 -15.89 9.31
C GLN A 34 2.46 -15.52 9.55
N ASP A 35 3.29 -15.50 8.50
CA ASP A 35 4.66 -15.00 8.60
C ASP A 35 4.67 -13.52 9.02
N ALA A 36 3.81 -12.72 8.39
CA ALA A 36 3.68 -11.31 8.72
C ALA A 36 3.18 -11.09 10.16
N VAL A 37 2.22 -11.90 10.63
CA VAL A 37 1.75 -11.88 12.04
C VAL A 37 2.90 -12.11 13.01
N LYS A 38 3.77 -13.10 12.74
CA LYS A 38 4.92 -13.40 13.61
C LYS A 38 5.87 -12.20 13.70
N VAL A 39 6.25 -11.62 12.56
CA VAL A 39 7.14 -10.45 12.51
C VAL A 39 6.50 -9.24 13.22
N VAL A 40 5.22 -8.99 13.00
CA VAL A 40 4.52 -7.87 13.65
C VAL A 40 4.44 -8.07 15.16
N LYS A 41 4.19 -9.29 15.66
CA LYS A 41 4.23 -9.58 17.10
C LYS A 41 5.62 -9.31 17.70
N GLU A 42 6.69 -9.67 17.00
CA GLU A 42 8.07 -9.39 17.42
C GLU A 42 8.36 -7.88 17.47
N LEU A 43 7.84 -7.09 16.52
CA LEU A 43 7.95 -5.63 16.52
C LEU A 43 7.10 -4.99 17.64
N ASN A 44 5.86 -5.45 17.82
CA ASN A 44 4.96 -4.95 18.85
C ASN A 44 5.49 -5.23 20.26
N ALA A 45 6.13 -6.38 20.50
CA ALA A 45 6.81 -6.68 21.76
C ALA A 45 7.95 -5.71 22.08
N LYS A 46 8.48 -5.01 21.07
CA LYS A 46 9.49 -3.94 21.20
C LYS A 46 8.88 -2.54 21.24
N GLY A 47 7.55 -2.42 21.32
CA GLY A 47 6.84 -1.14 21.29
C GLY A 47 6.76 -0.49 19.91
N ILE A 48 7.08 -1.22 18.84
CA ILE A 48 7.08 -0.70 17.46
C ILE A 48 5.75 -1.05 16.80
N MET A 49 5.01 -0.03 16.36
CA MET A 49 3.83 -0.18 15.50
C MET A 49 4.26 -0.54 14.07
N ALA A 50 3.54 -1.44 13.41
CA ALA A 50 3.80 -1.83 12.03
C ALA A 50 2.78 -1.26 11.05
N THR A 51 3.12 -1.31 9.76
CA THR A 51 2.19 -1.14 8.65
C THR A 51 2.36 -2.37 7.77
N MET A 52 1.26 -3.06 7.45
CA MET A 52 1.25 -4.23 6.59
C MET A 52 0.93 -3.77 5.17
N ASP A 53 1.67 -4.29 4.20
CA ASP A 53 1.51 -4.03 2.77
C ASP A 53 1.51 -5.39 2.06
N VAL A 54 0.44 -5.70 1.34
CA VAL A 54 0.35 -6.93 0.57
C VAL A 54 0.99 -6.69 -0.79
N LEU A 55 2.10 -7.40 -1.05
CA LEU A 55 2.88 -7.20 -2.26
C LEU A 55 2.21 -7.89 -3.45
N GLY A 56 1.45 -7.12 -4.23
CA GLY A 56 0.91 -7.52 -5.53
C GLY A 56 1.77 -7.08 -6.73
N GLU A 57 1.66 -7.82 -7.83
CA GLU A 57 2.18 -7.40 -9.15
C GLU A 57 1.26 -6.34 -9.80
N SER A 58 1.71 -5.72 -10.89
CA SER A 58 0.87 -4.81 -11.68
C SER A 58 -0.33 -5.57 -12.24
N ILE A 59 -1.54 -5.15 -11.85
CA ILE A 59 -2.78 -5.75 -12.33
C ILE A 59 -3.03 -5.43 -13.82
N GLN A 60 -3.73 -6.31 -14.51
CA GLN A 60 -4.12 -6.13 -15.91
C GLN A 60 -5.64 -6.04 -16.12
N ASN A 61 -6.43 -6.43 -15.12
CA ASN A 61 -7.89 -6.48 -15.22
C ASN A 61 -8.58 -6.29 -13.87
N LYS A 62 -9.89 -5.99 -13.90
CA LYS A 62 -10.70 -5.75 -12.69
C LYS A 62 -10.81 -6.97 -11.77
N ARG A 63 -10.63 -8.20 -12.28
CA ARG A 63 -10.68 -9.42 -11.46
C ARG A 63 -9.46 -9.49 -10.53
N GLU A 64 -8.27 -9.19 -11.02
CA GLU A 64 -7.07 -9.13 -10.19
C GLU A 64 -7.17 -8.05 -9.10
N ALA A 65 -7.79 -6.91 -9.41
CA ALA A 65 -8.07 -5.88 -8.40
C ALA A 65 -9.06 -6.34 -7.31
N LEU A 66 -10.00 -7.22 -7.65
CA LEU A 66 -10.93 -7.82 -6.68
C LEU A 66 -10.22 -8.81 -5.76
N GLU A 67 -9.26 -9.59 -6.28
CA GLU A 67 -8.41 -10.45 -5.45
C GLU A 67 -7.51 -9.63 -4.53
N ALA A 68 -6.87 -8.56 -5.04
CA ALA A 68 -6.08 -7.65 -4.20
C ALA A 68 -6.93 -7.00 -3.08
N LYS A 69 -8.18 -6.62 -3.39
CA LYS A 69 -9.15 -6.16 -2.37
C LYS A 69 -9.37 -7.24 -1.32
N LYS A 70 -9.60 -8.49 -1.72
CA LYS A 70 -9.83 -9.60 -0.80
C LYS A 70 -8.63 -9.81 0.13
N GLU A 71 -7.41 -9.78 -0.39
CA GLU A 71 -6.19 -9.86 0.42
C GLU A 71 -6.07 -8.71 1.43
N CYS A 72 -6.47 -7.49 1.05
CA CYS A 72 -6.53 -6.35 1.97
C CYS A 72 -7.53 -6.58 3.11
N LEU A 73 -8.73 -7.09 2.80
CA LEU A 73 -9.78 -7.38 3.79
C LEU A 73 -9.34 -8.50 4.75
N GLU A 74 -8.73 -9.56 4.22
CA GLU A 74 -8.16 -10.65 5.02
C GLU A 74 -7.04 -10.15 5.94
N THR A 75 -6.17 -9.26 5.45
CA THR A 75 -5.11 -8.65 6.24
C THR A 75 -5.67 -7.84 7.42
N LEU A 76 -6.71 -7.03 7.18
CA LEU A 76 -7.37 -6.28 8.26
C LEU A 76 -7.98 -7.21 9.32
N GLN A 77 -8.62 -8.30 8.88
CA GLN A 77 -9.19 -9.30 9.79
C GLN A 77 -8.08 -9.97 10.63
N VAL A 78 -6.96 -10.34 10.00
CA VAL A 78 -5.81 -10.95 10.69
C VAL A 78 -5.19 -10.00 11.72
N ILE A 79 -5.07 -8.71 11.40
CA ILE A 79 -4.62 -7.68 12.34
C ILE A 79 -5.52 -7.66 13.58
N TYR A 80 -6.83 -7.64 13.35
CA TYR A 80 -7.83 -7.60 14.43
C TYR A 80 -7.80 -8.87 15.30
N ASP A 81 -7.89 -10.05 14.68
CA ASP A 81 -7.96 -11.34 15.38
C ASP A 81 -6.72 -11.61 16.24
N ASN A 82 -5.55 -11.15 15.77
CA ASN A 82 -4.29 -11.30 16.50
C ASN A 82 -3.96 -10.12 17.42
N ARG A 83 -4.83 -9.10 17.49
CA ARG A 83 -4.64 -7.86 18.25
C ARG A 83 -3.31 -7.18 17.96
N LEU A 84 -2.95 -7.11 16.68
CA LEU A 84 -1.69 -6.51 16.26
C LEU A 84 -1.78 -4.99 16.34
N ASN A 85 -0.73 -4.35 16.87
CA ASN A 85 -0.52 -2.92 16.74
C ASN A 85 0.04 -2.63 15.34
N ALA A 86 -0.84 -2.69 14.35
CA ALA A 86 -0.53 -2.47 12.95
C ALA A 86 -1.70 -1.87 12.17
N ASN A 87 -1.39 -1.19 11.08
CA ASN A 87 -2.36 -0.69 10.10
C ASN A 87 -2.09 -1.25 8.69
N LEU A 88 -2.95 -0.94 7.72
CA LEU A 88 -2.82 -1.40 6.33
C LEU A 88 -2.35 -0.25 5.43
N SER A 89 -1.35 -0.50 4.57
CA SER A 89 -1.00 0.33 3.41
C SER A 89 -1.53 -0.33 2.15
N VAL A 90 -2.08 0.44 1.21
CA VAL A 90 -2.60 -0.05 -0.07
C VAL A 90 -2.12 0.79 -1.24
N LYS A 91 -1.94 0.17 -2.40
CA LYS A 91 -1.59 0.84 -3.66
C LYS A 91 -2.82 0.96 -4.56
N PRO A 92 -3.28 2.18 -4.89
CA PRO A 92 -4.44 2.37 -5.76
C PRO A 92 -4.36 1.64 -7.10
N THR A 93 -3.20 1.53 -7.74
CA THR A 93 -3.08 0.85 -9.04
C THR A 93 -3.44 -0.63 -8.93
N GLN A 94 -3.05 -1.32 -7.85
CA GLN A 94 -3.45 -2.70 -7.57
C GLN A 94 -4.97 -2.83 -7.34
N LEU A 95 -5.64 -1.74 -6.99
CA LEU A 95 -7.09 -1.69 -6.78
C LEU A 95 -7.85 -1.15 -7.99
N GLY A 96 -7.19 -0.98 -9.14
CA GLY A 96 -7.85 -0.60 -10.39
C GLY A 96 -7.72 0.86 -10.79
N LEU A 97 -6.91 1.68 -10.12
CA LEU A 97 -6.80 3.12 -10.42
C LEU A 97 -6.46 3.41 -11.89
N ALA A 98 -5.56 2.63 -12.48
CA ALA A 98 -5.14 2.80 -13.87
C ALA A 98 -6.18 2.29 -14.89
N LEU A 99 -7.13 1.45 -14.45
CA LEU A 99 -8.19 0.91 -15.30
C LEU A 99 -9.41 1.83 -15.29
N ASP A 100 -9.83 2.24 -14.09
CA ASP A 100 -11.07 2.96 -13.86
C ASP A 100 -11.03 3.57 -12.43
N PRO A 101 -10.85 4.89 -12.30
CA PRO A 101 -10.76 5.56 -10.99
C PRO A 101 -12.00 5.42 -10.12
N ASP A 102 -13.20 5.34 -10.69
CA ASP A 102 -14.44 5.16 -9.93
C ASP A 102 -14.58 3.71 -9.46
N PHE A 103 -14.11 2.74 -10.25
CA PHE A 103 -13.94 1.37 -9.78
C PHE A 103 -12.96 1.30 -8.60
N CYS A 104 -11.77 1.93 -8.71
CA CYS A 104 -10.80 1.98 -7.61
C CYS A 104 -11.38 2.62 -6.34
N TYR A 105 -12.17 3.69 -6.49
CA TYR A 105 -12.88 4.32 -5.39
C TYR A 105 -13.75 3.32 -4.63
N ASN A 106 -14.56 2.51 -5.34
CA ASN A 106 -15.43 1.52 -4.70
C ASN A 106 -14.63 0.47 -3.90
N GLN A 107 -13.51 0.00 -4.44
CA GLN A 107 -12.66 -0.96 -3.74
C GLN A 107 -12.07 -0.37 -2.46
N LEU A 108 -11.57 0.87 -2.54
CA LEU A 108 -11.03 1.58 -1.39
C LEU A 108 -12.12 1.89 -0.34
N ASP A 109 -13.32 2.30 -0.76
CA ASP A 109 -14.46 2.57 0.14
C ASP A 109 -14.81 1.34 0.97
N GLU A 110 -14.88 0.16 0.34
CA GLU A 110 -15.14 -1.10 1.05
C GLU A 110 -14.01 -1.46 2.04
N ILE A 111 -12.75 -1.35 1.62
CA ILE A 111 -11.58 -1.64 2.48
C ILE A 111 -11.54 -0.70 3.68
N ILE A 112 -11.72 0.60 3.46
CA ILE A 112 -11.68 1.62 4.53
C ILE A 112 -12.88 1.48 5.47
N THR A 113 -14.07 1.13 4.94
CA THR A 113 -15.24 0.80 5.76
C THR A 113 -14.96 -0.39 6.66
N LYS A 114 -14.39 -1.47 6.11
CA LYS A 114 -14.01 -2.65 6.91
C LYS A 114 -12.97 -2.31 7.97
N ALA A 115 -11.96 -1.51 7.62
CA ALA A 115 -10.96 -1.05 8.58
C ALA A 115 -11.61 -0.27 9.73
N LYS A 116 -12.62 0.57 9.46
CA LYS A 116 -13.35 1.32 10.47
C LYS A 116 -14.10 0.41 11.44
N GLU A 117 -14.77 -0.63 10.93
CA GLU A 117 -15.45 -1.65 11.76
C GLU A 117 -14.48 -2.35 12.72
N LEU A 118 -13.25 -2.57 12.27
CA LEU A 118 -12.18 -3.24 13.02
C LEU A 118 -11.31 -2.25 13.83
N ASN A 119 -11.74 -1.00 13.97
CA ASN A 119 -11.01 0.09 14.64
C ASN A 119 -9.56 0.26 14.14
N ASN A 120 -9.40 0.24 12.82
CA ASN A 120 -8.11 0.31 12.14
C ASN A 120 -8.06 1.45 11.10
N PHE A 121 -6.86 1.72 10.61
CA PHE A 121 -6.51 2.80 9.70
C PHE A 121 -5.98 2.24 8.37
N VAL A 122 -6.29 2.92 7.27
CA VAL A 122 -5.75 2.59 5.93
C VAL A 122 -4.91 3.75 5.40
N ARG A 123 -3.68 3.46 4.98
CA ARG A 123 -2.82 4.40 4.26
C ARG A 123 -2.93 4.14 2.76
N ILE A 124 -3.31 5.15 2.00
CA ILE A 124 -3.21 5.16 0.54
C ILE A 124 -1.79 5.59 0.16
N ASP A 125 -1.02 4.65 -0.40
CA ASP A 125 0.32 4.90 -0.89
C ASP A 125 0.31 5.76 -2.16
N MET A 126 1.35 6.57 -2.32
CA MET A 126 1.55 7.41 -3.50
C MET A 126 2.52 6.72 -4.44
N GLU A 127 2.07 6.53 -5.66
CA GLU A 127 2.82 5.83 -6.71
C GLU A 127 3.54 6.84 -7.61
N ASP A 128 3.86 6.48 -8.86
CA ASP A 128 4.59 7.39 -9.75
C ASP A 128 3.77 8.63 -10.13
N SER A 129 4.45 9.62 -10.72
CA SER A 129 3.85 10.92 -11.03
C SER A 129 2.67 10.88 -12.01
N SER A 130 2.55 9.81 -12.83
CA SER A 130 1.44 9.68 -13.79
C SER A 130 0.09 9.50 -13.10
N VAL A 131 0.08 8.96 -11.87
CA VAL A 131 -1.15 8.68 -11.12
C VAL A 131 -1.34 9.57 -9.88
N THR A 132 -0.44 10.53 -9.62
CA THR A 132 -0.51 11.38 -8.42
C THR A 132 -1.80 12.17 -8.32
N GLN A 133 -2.21 12.86 -9.41
CA GLN A 133 -3.41 13.71 -9.36
C GLN A 133 -4.67 12.87 -9.14
N VAL A 134 -4.85 11.82 -9.93
CA VAL A 134 -6.03 10.95 -9.84
C VAL A 134 -6.10 10.22 -8.49
N THR A 135 -4.95 9.88 -7.89
CA THR A 135 -4.90 9.35 -6.51
C THR A 135 -5.41 10.37 -5.49
N ILE A 136 -4.98 11.64 -5.60
CA ILE A 136 -5.45 12.72 -4.72
C ILE A 136 -6.95 12.95 -4.88
N ASP A 137 -7.46 12.91 -6.11
CA ASP A 137 -8.88 13.12 -6.39
C ASP A 137 -9.75 12.01 -5.79
N VAL A 138 -9.36 10.74 -5.97
CA VAL A 138 -10.05 9.59 -5.34
C VAL A 138 -9.97 9.68 -3.82
N PHE A 139 -8.80 10.03 -3.27
CA PHE A 139 -8.63 10.21 -1.82
C PHE A 139 -9.53 11.31 -1.26
N ASN A 140 -9.65 12.45 -1.94
CA ASN A 140 -10.50 13.55 -1.48
C ASN A 140 -11.97 13.12 -1.43
N LYS A 141 -12.47 12.41 -2.46
CA LYS A 141 -13.82 11.82 -2.45
C LYS A 141 -14.01 10.88 -1.25
N LEU A 142 -13.04 10.00 -0.98
CA LEU A 142 -13.13 9.05 0.14
C LEU A 142 -13.14 9.76 1.51
N ARG A 143 -12.40 10.86 1.63
CA ARG A 143 -12.30 11.64 2.88
C ARG A 143 -13.59 12.39 3.25
N GLU A 144 -14.50 12.58 2.32
CA GLU A 144 -15.84 13.13 2.62
C GLU A 144 -16.64 12.17 3.51
N LYS A 145 -16.39 10.85 3.40
CA LYS A 145 -17.08 9.79 4.16
C LYS A 145 -16.24 9.20 5.29
N HIS A 146 -14.90 9.17 5.12
CA HIS A 146 -14.01 8.43 6.00
C HIS A 146 -12.96 9.31 6.68
N ASN A 147 -12.81 9.15 8.00
CA ASN A 147 -11.76 9.78 8.79
C ASN A 147 -10.59 8.84 9.13
N ASN A 148 -10.77 7.53 9.00
CA ASN A 148 -9.78 6.48 9.30
C ASN A 148 -8.88 6.12 8.10
N THR A 149 -8.63 7.09 7.23
CA THR A 149 -7.76 6.95 6.06
C THR A 149 -6.85 8.16 5.90
N GLY A 150 -5.70 7.97 5.27
CA GLY A 150 -4.77 9.04 4.94
C GLY A 150 -3.94 8.73 3.71
N ILE A 151 -3.24 9.73 3.18
CA ILE A 151 -2.51 9.63 1.91
C ILE A 151 -0.99 9.73 2.13
N VAL A 152 -0.19 9.23 1.20
CA VAL A 152 1.25 9.52 1.12
C VAL A 152 1.49 10.71 0.19
N VAL A 153 2.52 11.50 0.46
CA VAL A 153 3.03 12.53 -0.46
C VAL A 153 4.55 12.44 -0.57
N GLN A 154 5.10 12.82 -1.73
CA GLN A 154 6.50 12.58 -2.09
C GLN A 154 7.27 13.91 -2.22
N ALA A 155 8.18 14.18 -1.28
CA ALA A 155 8.92 15.44 -1.17
C ALA A 155 9.72 15.84 -2.43
N TYR A 156 10.10 14.88 -3.28
CA TYR A 156 10.82 15.15 -4.52
C TYR A 156 9.97 15.78 -5.64
N LEU A 157 8.63 15.79 -5.53
CA LEU A 157 7.78 16.39 -6.55
C LEU A 157 7.63 17.89 -6.30
N LYS A 158 7.80 18.68 -7.37
CA LYS A 158 7.62 20.15 -7.32
C LYS A 158 6.25 20.57 -6.78
N ARG A 159 5.20 19.76 -7.02
CA ARG A 159 3.81 20.01 -6.60
C ARG A 159 3.55 19.81 -5.10
N THR A 160 4.41 19.05 -4.40
CA THR A 160 4.07 18.53 -3.07
C THR A 160 3.90 19.62 -2.01
N LEU A 161 4.61 20.74 -2.11
CA LEU A 161 4.42 21.84 -1.16
C LEU A 161 2.97 22.37 -1.17
N ASP A 162 2.36 22.49 -2.35
CA ASP A 162 0.99 22.99 -2.48
C ASP A 162 -0.04 21.93 -2.10
N ASP A 163 0.22 20.65 -2.41
CA ASP A 163 -0.63 19.55 -1.95
C ASP A 163 -0.64 19.48 -0.41
N VAL A 164 0.53 19.55 0.25
CA VAL A 164 0.64 19.53 1.72
C VAL A 164 -0.08 20.72 2.37
N LYS A 165 0.02 21.93 1.79
CA LYS A 165 -0.75 23.09 2.29
C LYS A 165 -2.26 22.81 2.30
N LYS A 166 -2.80 22.13 1.28
CA LYS A 166 -4.21 21.75 1.23
C LYS A 166 -4.54 20.66 2.27
N LEU A 167 -3.69 19.64 2.40
CA LEU A 167 -3.86 18.56 3.38
C LEU A 167 -3.83 19.06 4.83
N ASN A 168 -2.96 20.03 5.13
CA ASN A 168 -2.89 20.67 6.46
C ASN A 168 -4.18 21.44 6.78
N LYS A 169 -4.74 22.17 5.81
CA LYS A 169 -6.01 22.91 6.01
C LYS A 169 -7.18 21.98 6.36
N SER A 170 -7.19 20.75 5.83
CA SER A 170 -8.25 19.77 6.11
C SER A 170 -7.96 18.85 7.30
N GLY A 171 -6.87 19.06 8.05
CA GLY A 171 -6.47 18.20 9.16
C GLY A 171 -6.22 16.76 8.73
N THR A 172 -5.79 16.56 7.48
CA THR A 172 -5.60 15.23 6.92
C THR A 172 -4.35 14.58 7.49
N ASN A 173 -4.48 13.31 7.87
CA ASN A 173 -3.32 12.48 8.20
C ASN A 173 -2.57 12.11 6.90
N TYR A 174 -1.30 12.50 6.77
CA TYR A 174 -0.45 12.10 5.65
C TYR A 174 0.91 11.57 6.09
N ARG A 175 1.52 10.71 5.25
CA ARG A 175 2.91 10.26 5.38
C ARG A 175 3.75 11.00 4.34
N LEU A 176 4.80 11.70 4.77
CA LEU A 176 5.77 12.34 3.88
C LEU A 176 6.94 11.36 3.63
N CYS A 177 7.24 11.08 2.37
CA CYS A 177 8.43 10.33 1.97
C CYS A 177 9.25 11.11 0.94
N LYS A 178 10.45 10.66 0.59
CA LYS A 178 11.24 11.29 -0.48
C LYS A 178 10.60 11.07 -1.86
N GLY A 179 10.17 9.85 -2.15
CA GLY A 179 9.81 9.37 -3.49
C GLY A 179 10.85 8.36 -3.99
N ILE A 180 10.40 7.29 -4.65
CA ILE A 180 11.24 6.17 -5.10
C ILE A 180 11.12 5.86 -6.60
N TYR A 181 10.28 6.60 -7.32
CA TYR A 181 10.03 6.40 -8.75
C TYR A 181 10.99 7.26 -9.59
N VAL A 182 11.28 6.81 -10.81
CA VAL A 182 12.21 7.45 -11.76
C VAL A 182 11.45 8.03 -12.93
#